data_AF-A0A0Q9KPE4-F1
#
_entry.id   AF-A0A0Q9KPE4-F1
#
_cell.length_a   1.000
_cell.length_b   1.000
_cell.length_c   1.000
_cell.angle_alpha   90.00
_cell.angle_beta   90.00
_cell.angle_gamma   90.00
#
_symmetry.space_group_name_H-M   'P 1'
#
loop_
_entity.id
_entity.type
_entity.pdbx_description
1 polymer ?
#
loop_
_entity_poly.entity_id
_entity_poly.type
_entity_poly.pdbx_seq_one_letter_code
_entity_poly.pdbx_strand_id
1 'polypeptide(L)'
;MTIRPITITGEPVLHRRAAPVEVIDDGIRELVADMLETMDAARGVGLAAPQVGVGLRIFTWQMDNHDGVPARGAVINPYVTASKPTAGDPHPSDESEGCLSVPGESFPLRRGETATLTGLDIDGNEIEYTATGWFARMFQHEYDHLNGFLYVDRLQGKWARKAKKAVRANDWGHPGLTWMPGKDRDPFGHDDNDEDEFDAEGGHFAEGQSADKDELAR
;
A
#
# COMPACT_ATOMS: atom_id res chain seq x y z
N MET A 1 4.72 18.54 -8.51
CA MET A 1 4.31 17.21 -8.04
C MET A 1 5.27 16.20 -8.66
N THR A 2 5.85 15.34 -7.82
CA THR A 2 6.94 14.42 -8.16
C THR A 2 6.77 13.11 -7.39
N ILE A 3 6.94 11.97 -8.06
CA ILE A 3 7.04 10.65 -7.40
C ILE A 3 8.31 10.60 -6.54
N ARG A 4 8.16 10.15 -5.29
CA ARG A 4 9.23 10.04 -4.29
C ARG A 4 9.69 8.59 -4.13
N PRO A 5 10.97 8.35 -3.80
CA PRO A 5 11.43 7.02 -3.45
C PRO A 5 10.77 6.56 -2.14
N ILE A 6 10.41 5.28 -2.07
CA ILE A 6 9.87 4.65 -0.87
C ILE A 6 11.00 3.97 -0.10
N THR A 7 11.14 4.33 1.17
CA THR A 7 12.14 3.77 2.10
C THR A 7 11.78 2.35 2.49
N ILE A 8 12.78 1.47 2.59
CA ILE A 8 12.61 0.08 2.98
C ILE A 8 12.94 -0.10 4.47
N THR A 9 12.33 -1.11 5.10
CA THR A 9 12.56 -1.49 6.50
C THR A 9 14.06 -1.54 6.85
N GLY A 10 14.42 -0.76 7.86
CA GLY A 10 15.83 -0.50 8.24
C GLY A 10 16.16 0.98 8.23
N GLU A 11 15.46 1.78 7.42
CA GLU A 11 15.60 3.23 7.42
C GLU A 11 15.13 3.85 8.75
N PRO A 12 15.97 4.62 9.47
CA PRO A 12 15.64 5.14 10.79
C PRO A 12 14.35 5.96 10.90
N VAL A 13 13.89 6.61 9.83
CA VAL A 13 12.64 7.38 9.83
C VAL A 13 11.41 6.50 10.06
N LEU A 14 11.45 5.24 9.61
CA LEU A 14 10.36 4.26 9.76
C LEU A 14 10.22 3.75 11.20
N HIS A 15 11.26 3.92 12.02
CA HIS A 15 11.41 3.35 13.36
C HIS A 15 11.42 4.42 14.46
N ARG A 16 10.95 5.62 14.15
CA ARG A 16 10.84 6.75 15.09
C ARG A 16 9.46 7.36 14.98
N ARG A 17 8.93 7.83 16.11
CA ARG A 17 7.67 8.56 16.13
C ARG A 17 7.82 9.84 15.30
N ALA A 18 6.93 10.01 14.31
CA ALA A 18 6.91 11.18 13.45
C ALA A 18 6.52 12.44 14.25
N ALA A 19 7.11 13.57 13.87
CA ALA A 19 6.87 14.87 14.48
C ALA A 19 5.52 15.46 14.03
N PRO A 20 4.79 16.15 14.92
CA PRO A 20 3.58 16.85 14.51
C PRO A 20 3.91 17.96 13.50
N VAL A 21 2.99 18.20 12.57
CA VAL A 21 3.01 19.36 11.68
C VAL A 21 2.53 20.57 12.48
N GLU A 22 3.37 21.58 12.65
CA GLU A 22 3.03 22.79 13.41
C GLU A 22 2.26 23.82 12.56
N VAL A 23 2.60 23.92 11.28
CA VAL A 23 2.01 24.87 10.32
C VAL A 23 1.75 24.13 9.01
N ILE A 24 0.56 24.29 8.45
CA ILE A 24 0.18 23.76 7.13
C ILE A 24 0.45 24.85 6.10
N ASP A 25 1.66 24.85 5.55
CA ASP A 25 2.10 25.77 4.50
C ASP A 25 2.06 25.10 3.11
N ASP A 26 2.51 25.83 2.08
CA ASP A 26 2.57 25.32 0.71
C ASP A 26 3.50 24.11 0.58
N GLY A 27 4.53 23.99 1.44
CA GLY A 27 5.43 22.83 1.45
C GLY A 27 4.75 21.56 1.95
N ILE A 28 3.88 21.68 2.96
CA ILE A 28 3.02 20.56 3.40
C ILE A 28 2.03 20.16 2.29
N ARG A 29 1.46 21.15 1.60
CA ARG A 29 0.53 20.90 0.48
C ARG A 29 1.21 20.17 -0.68
N GLU A 30 2.42 20.60 -1.03
CA GLU A 30 3.23 19.94 -2.06
C GLU A 30 3.63 18.52 -1.64
N LEU A 31 4.04 18.32 -0.38
CA LEU A 31 4.37 16.99 0.15
C LEU A 31 3.17 16.03 0.05
N VAL A 32 1.97 16.48 0.43
CA VAL A 32 0.75 15.66 0.33
C VAL A 32 0.46 15.31 -1.13
N ALA A 33 0.60 16.26 -2.06
CA ALA A 33 0.43 16.00 -3.48
C ALA A 33 1.45 14.97 -4.01
N ASP A 34 2.73 15.10 -3.66
CA ASP A 34 3.77 14.14 -4.01
C ASP A 34 3.50 12.75 -3.43
N MET A 35 3.02 12.68 -2.18
CA MET A 35 2.66 11.40 -1.53
C MET A 35 1.50 10.71 -2.25
N LEU A 36 0.50 11.47 -2.66
CA LEU A 36 -0.63 10.98 -3.44
C LEU A 36 -0.18 10.41 -4.79
N GLU A 37 0.69 11.12 -5.53
CA GLU A 37 1.27 10.60 -6.79
C GLU A 37 2.18 9.39 -6.56
N THR A 38 2.97 9.40 -5.50
CA THR A 38 3.87 8.28 -5.15
C THR A 38 3.06 7.02 -4.81
N MET A 39 1.97 7.19 -4.06
CA MET A 39 1.05 6.10 -3.71
C MET A 39 0.41 5.50 -4.96
N ASP A 40 -0.06 6.34 -5.89
CA ASP A 40 -0.65 5.90 -7.15
C ASP A 40 0.36 5.12 -8.00
N ALA A 41 1.57 5.66 -8.16
CA ALA A 41 2.65 5.02 -8.92
C ALA A 41 3.13 3.70 -8.29
N ALA A 42 2.96 3.55 -6.97
CA ALA A 42 3.28 2.34 -6.22
C ALA A 42 2.08 1.37 -6.12
N ARG A 43 0.94 1.70 -6.75
CA ARG A 43 -0.32 0.94 -6.68
C ARG A 43 -0.76 0.65 -5.23
N GLY A 44 -0.44 1.57 -4.32
CA GLY A 44 -0.78 1.48 -2.89
C GLY A 44 -2.16 2.05 -2.56
N VAL A 45 -2.72 1.62 -1.43
CA VAL A 45 -4.00 2.14 -0.91
C VAL A 45 -3.81 3.15 0.24
N GLY A 46 -2.59 3.25 0.77
CA GLY A 46 -2.18 4.15 1.84
C GLY A 46 -0.69 4.43 1.76
N LEU A 47 -0.28 5.62 2.19
CA LEU A 47 1.13 6.01 2.26
C LEU A 47 1.35 7.04 3.37
N ALA A 48 2.19 6.70 4.35
CA ALA A 48 2.62 7.61 5.41
C ALA A 48 3.89 8.38 5.02
N ALA A 49 4.01 9.63 5.46
CA ALA A 49 5.16 10.49 5.13
C ALA A 49 6.53 9.87 5.51
N PRO A 50 6.68 9.11 6.63
CA PRO A 50 7.92 8.40 6.91
C PRO A 50 8.36 7.47 5.78
N GLN A 51 7.43 6.87 5.04
CA GLN A 51 7.75 5.98 3.93
C GLN A 51 8.41 6.70 2.76
N VAL A 52 8.24 8.01 2.62
CA VAL A 52 8.94 8.84 1.62
C VAL A 52 10.10 9.65 2.25
N GLY A 53 10.62 9.18 3.39
CA GLY A 53 11.76 9.79 4.07
C GLY A 53 11.41 10.99 4.96
N VAL A 54 10.13 11.34 5.10
CA VAL A 54 9.70 12.56 5.81
C VAL A 54 9.08 12.21 7.16
N GLY A 55 9.77 12.55 8.25
CA GLY A 55 9.33 12.25 9.62
C GLY A 55 8.20 13.12 10.17
N LEU A 56 7.15 13.38 9.39
CA LEU A 56 5.98 14.17 9.78
C LEU A 56 4.73 13.30 9.94
N ARG A 57 3.81 13.73 10.79
CA ARG A 57 2.53 13.03 11.05
C ARG A 57 1.52 13.30 9.94
N ILE A 58 1.75 12.71 8.77
CA ILE A 58 0.88 12.84 7.59
C ILE A 58 0.75 11.46 6.96
N PHE A 59 -0.47 11.07 6.58
CA PHE A 59 -0.65 9.98 5.63
C PHE A 59 -1.75 10.29 4.62
N THR A 60 -1.67 9.63 3.47
CA THR A 60 -2.63 9.70 2.37
C THR A 60 -3.29 8.34 2.16
N TRP A 61 -4.44 8.31 1.49
CA TRP A 61 -5.11 7.07 1.12
C TRP A 61 -5.86 7.18 -0.21
N GLN A 62 -6.07 6.03 -0.84
CA GLN A 62 -7.02 5.83 -1.93
C GLN A 62 -7.64 4.42 -1.86
N MET A 63 -8.92 4.35 -1.49
CA MET A 63 -9.68 3.09 -1.42
C MET A 63 -11.18 3.39 -1.38
N ASP A 64 -12.00 2.62 -2.09
CA ASP A 64 -13.45 2.73 -1.98
C ASP A 64 -13.97 2.11 -0.67
N ASN A 65 -15.06 2.68 -0.14
CA ASN A 65 -15.71 2.17 1.06
C ASN A 65 -17.21 2.52 1.09
N HIS A 66 -17.92 1.90 2.03
CA HIS A 66 -19.34 2.12 2.27
C HIS A 66 -19.62 2.88 3.58
N ASP A 67 -18.57 3.35 4.26
CA ASP A 67 -18.61 3.98 5.58
C ASP A 67 -18.70 5.52 5.49
N GLY A 68 -18.77 6.08 4.27
CA GLY A 68 -18.88 7.51 4.03
C GLY A 68 -17.55 8.27 4.15
N VAL A 69 -16.42 7.57 4.26
CA VAL A 69 -15.09 8.18 4.19
C VAL A 69 -14.80 8.54 2.73
N PRO A 70 -14.24 9.72 2.41
CA PRO A 70 -13.82 10.02 1.04
C PRO A 70 -12.89 8.93 0.48
N ALA A 71 -13.14 8.50 -0.76
CA ALA A 71 -12.37 7.42 -1.37
C ALA A 71 -10.88 7.76 -1.53
N ARG A 72 -10.53 9.05 -1.63
CA ARG A 72 -9.16 9.54 -1.66
C ARG A 72 -9.02 10.73 -0.71
N GLY A 73 -7.92 10.80 0.02
CA GLY A 73 -7.69 11.91 0.94
C GLY A 73 -6.32 11.89 1.60
N ALA A 74 -6.14 12.87 2.48
CA ALA A 74 -4.95 13.03 3.31
C ALA A 74 -5.38 13.50 4.70
N VAL A 75 -4.58 13.16 5.70
CA VAL A 75 -4.78 13.63 7.07
C VAL A 75 -3.46 14.07 7.68
N ILE A 76 -3.51 15.21 8.36
CA ILE A 76 -2.40 15.83 9.07
C ILE A 76 -2.65 15.69 10.57
N ASN A 77 -1.59 15.39 11.30
CA ASN A 77 -1.60 15.12 12.75
C ASN A 77 -2.67 14.11 13.20
N PRO A 78 -2.82 12.96 12.51
CA PRO A 78 -3.88 12.03 12.83
C PRO A 78 -3.72 11.41 14.22
N TYR A 79 -4.86 11.08 14.81
CA TYR A 79 -5.02 10.19 15.95
C TYR A 79 -6.04 9.10 15.60
N VAL A 80 -5.64 7.84 15.72
CA VAL A 80 -6.50 6.69 15.40
C VAL A 80 -6.81 5.92 16.68
N THR A 81 -8.10 5.70 16.93
CA THR A 81 -8.60 4.75 17.93
C THR A 81 -9.21 3.56 17.22
N ALA A 82 -8.87 2.35 17.65
CA ALA A 82 -9.36 1.13 17.02
C ALA A 82 -10.01 0.21 18.05
N SER A 83 -10.97 -0.59 17.60
CA SER A 83 -11.51 -1.69 18.39
C SER A 83 -10.42 -2.72 18.70
N LYS A 84 -10.61 -3.50 19.76
CA LYS A 84 -9.65 -4.57 20.08
C LYS A 84 -9.74 -5.66 18.99
N PRO A 85 -8.59 -6.17 18.50
CA PRO A 85 -8.58 -7.33 17.63
C PRO A 85 -9.31 -8.51 18.29
N THR A 86 -10.09 -9.26 17.52
CA THR A 86 -10.77 -10.46 18.02
C THR A 86 -9.74 -11.53 18.40
N ALA A 87 -10.04 -12.34 19.41
CA ALA A 87 -9.13 -13.40 19.84
C ALA A 87 -8.98 -14.49 18.76
N GLY A 88 -7.80 -15.08 18.67
CA GLY A 88 -7.48 -16.17 17.74
C GLY A 88 -6.37 -15.80 16.75
N ASP A 89 -5.92 -16.82 16.01
CA ASP A 89 -4.91 -16.63 14.97
C ASP A 89 -5.51 -15.94 13.74
N PRO A 90 -4.75 -15.04 13.06
CA PRO A 90 -5.20 -14.42 11.82
C PRO A 90 -5.37 -15.46 10.70
N HIS A 91 -6.41 -15.30 9.90
CA HIS A 91 -6.65 -16.12 8.73
C HIS A 91 -5.57 -15.87 7.67
N PRO A 92 -4.93 -16.90 7.10
CA PRO A 92 -3.77 -16.71 6.24
C PRO A 92 -4.01 -15.92 4.94
N SER A 93 -5.22 -16.00 4.36
CA SER A 93 -5.57 -15.26 3.14
C SER A 93 -6.29 -13.96 3.46
N ASP A 94 -7.31 -14.02 4.31
CA ASP A 94 -8.28 -12.93 4.45
C ASP A 94 -7.78 -11.79 5.35
N GLU A 95 -6.71 -12.05 6.12
CA GLU A 95 -6.07 -11.07 6.99
C GLU A 95 -4.59 -10.85 6.59
N SER A 96 -4.26 -11.12 5.33
CA SER A 96 -2.93 -10.88 4.76
C SER A 96 -2.68 -9.39 4.57
N GLU A 97 -1.68 -8.85 5.27
CA GLU A 97 -1.30 -7.43 5.21
C GLU A 97 0.10 -7.29 4.60
N GLY A 98 0.26 -6.33 3.69
CA GLY A 98 1.52 -5.96 3.07
C GLY A 98 1.89 -4.51 3.37
N CYS A 99 3.08 -4.08 2.93
CA CYS A 99 3.55 -2.69 3.10
C CYS A 99 4.55 -2.34 2.00
N LEU A 100 4.42 -1.15 1.41
CA LEU A 100 5.36 -0.64 0.40
C LEU A 100 6.81 -0.53 0.94
N SER A 101 6.98 -0.43 2.26
CA SER A 101 8.29 -0.39 2.95
C SER A 101 8.84 -1.78 3.32
N VAL A 102 8.09 -2.85 3.05
CA VAL A 102 8.52 -4.26 3.16
C VAL A 102 8.15 -4.95 1.84
N PRO A 103 8.82 -4.57 0.74
CA PRO A 103 8.32 -4.76 -0.62
C PRO A 103 8.17 -6.25 -0.99
N GLY A 104 7.05 -6.63 -1.58
CA GLY A 104 6.78 -8.01 -2.02
C GLY A 104 6.46 -9.03 -0.91
N GLU A 105 6.42 -8.60 0.35
CA GLU A 105 6.11 -9.48 1.49
C GLU A 105 4.75 -9.13 2.09
N SER A 106 3.93 -10.17 2.28
CA SER A 106 2.65 -10.06 2.97
C SER A 106 2.51 -11.17 4.01
N PHE A 107 2.09 -10.80 5.23
CA PHE A 107 1.88 -11.77 6.31
C PHE A 107 0.53 -11.56 7.00
N PRO A 108 -0.08 -12.65 7.52
CA PRO A 108 -1.33 -12.55 8.26
C PRO A 108 -1.19 -11.76 9.56
N LEU A 109 -2.00 -10.72 9.72
CA LEU A 109 -2.05 -9.87 10.89
C LEU A 109 -3.50 -9.53 11.24
N ARG A 110 -3.93 -9.82 12.47
CA ARG A 110 -5.27 -9.46 12.93
C ARG A 110 -5.29 -8.04 13.49
N ARG A 111 -6.23 -7.23 13.01
CA ARG A 111 -6.44 -5.82 13.40
C ARG A 111 -7.81 -5.66 14.08
N GLY A 112 -8.08 -4.49 14.64
CA GLY A 112 -9.43 -4.13 15.04
C GLY A 112 -10.33 -3.97 13.82
N GLU A 113 -11.56 -4.45 13.88
CA GLU A 113 -12.53 -4.39 12.77
C GLU A 113 -13.10 -2.99 12.52
N THR A 114 -12.86 -2.05 13.45
CA THR A 114 -13.35 -0.66 13.37
C THR A 114 -12.25 0.27 13.84
N ALA A 115 -12.09 1.39 13.15
CA ALA A 115 -11.19 2.45 13.57
C ALA A 115 -11.80 3.83 13.31
N THR A 116 -11.64 4.72 14.28
CA THR A 116 -11.98 6.15 14.17
C THR A 116 -10.71 6.96 14.08
N LEU A 117 -10.59 7.71 13.00
CA LEU A 117 -9.55 8.67 12.68
C LEU A 117 -10.05 10.07 13.04
N THR A 118 -9.23 10.84 13.78
CA THR A 118 -9.36 12.30 13.89
C THR A 118 -8.07 12.97 13.43
N GLY A 119 -8.15 14.21 12.95
CA GLY A 119 -6.99 14.98 12.51
C GLY A 119 -7.40 16.26 11.79
N LEU A 120 -6.50 16.80 10.98
CA LEU A 120 -6.74 17.96 10.12
C LEU A 120 -6.71 17.54 8.65
N ASP A 121 -7.57 18.15 7.84
CA ASP A 121 -7.44 18.11 6.38
C ASP A 121 -6.32 19.05 5.89
N ILE A 122 -6.14 19.11 4.56
CA ILE A 122 -5.12 19.92 3.92
C ILE A 122 -5.33 21.43 4.08
N ASP A 123 -6.56 21.85 4.41
CA ASP A 123 -6.93 23.24 4.64
C ASP A 123 -6.89 23.60 6.13
N GLY A 124 -6.58 22.63 7.00
CA GLY A 124 -6.49 22.80 8.44
C GLY A 124 -7.82 22.67 9.17
N ASN A 125 -8.88 22.17 8.50
CA ASN A 125 -10.15 21.90 9.15
C ASN A 125 -10.09 20.56 9.89
N GLU A 126 -10.76 20.47 11.04
CA GLU A 126 -10.89 19.21 11.77
C GLU A 126 -11.73 18.20 10.98
N ILE A 127 -11.23 16.97 10.90
CA ILE A 127 -11.94 15.83 10.29
C ILE A 127 -12.05 14.69 11.29
N GLU A 128 -13.18 13.98 11.22
CA GLU A 128 -13.42 12.74 11.95
C GLU A 128 -14.08 11.72 11.02
N TYR A 129 -13.47 10.54 10.90
CA TYR A 129 -13.96 9.45 10.06
C TYR A 129 -13.93 8.15 10.84
N THR A 130 -15.04 7.40 10.79
CA THR A 130 -15.09 6.03 11.32
C THR A 130 -15.25 5.07 10.16
N ALA A 131 -14.43 4.03 10.14
CA ALA A 131 -14.43 3.03 9.09
C ALA A 131 -14.36 1.62 9.66
N THR A 132 -14.71 0.64 8.84
CA THR A 132 -14.70 -0.78 9.15
C THR A 132 -13.84 -1.60 8.19
N GLY A 133 -13.56 -2.86 8.53
CA GLY A 133 -12.88 -3.81 7.65
C GLY A 133 -11.52 -3.34 7.12
N TRP A 134 -11.32 -3.44 5.80
CA TRP A 134 -10.05 -3.07 5.15
C TRP A 134 -9.67 -1.60 5.32
N PHE A 135 -10.66 -0.70 5.38
CA PHE A 135 -10.40 0.72 5.60
C PHE A 135 -9.98 1.02 7.04
N ALA A 136 -10.62 0.36 8.01
CA ALA A 136 -10.15 0.40 9.41
C ALA A 136 -8.72 -0.15 9.56
N ARG A 137 -8.39 -1.22 8.83
CA ARG A 137 -7.04 -1.78 8.79
C ARG A 137 -6.03 -0.78 8.23
N MET A 138 -6.35 -0.13 7.10
CA MET A 138 -5.48 0.89 6.50
C MET A 138 -5.19 2.02 7.49
N PHE A 139 -6.21 2.57 8.18
CA PHE A 139 -5.98 3.58 9.22
C PHE A 139 -5.03 3.10 10.33
N GLN A 140 -5.19 1.86 10.80
CA GLN A 140 -4.29 1.29 11.80
C GLN A 140 -2.86 1.10 11.27
N HIS A 141 -2.71 0.73 9.99
CA HIS A 141 -1.43 0.56 9.32
C HIS A 141 -0.68 1.89 9.19
N GLU A 142 -1.32 2.89 8.60
CA GLU A 142 -0.69 4.20 8.40
C GLU A 142 -0.41 4.89 9.73
N TYR A 143 -1.28 4.72 10.73
CA TYR A 143 -1.03 5.24 12.06
C TYR A 143 0.15 4.55 12.76
N ASP A 144 0.38 3.26 12.53
CA ASP A 144 1.58 2.56 13.01
C ASP A 144 2.86 3.18 12.44
N HIS A 145 2.88 3.48 11.14
CA HIS A 145 4.01 4.19 10.50
C HIS A 145 4.33 5.51 11.20
N LEU A 146 3.32 6.31 11.52
CA LEU A 146 3.51 7.59 12.22
C LEU A 146 3.99 7.44 13.66
N ASN A 147 3.87 6.25 14.24
CA ASN A 147 4.37 5.90 15.57
C ASN A 147 5.70 5.15 15.53
N GLY A 148 6.29 4.97 14.34
CA GLY A 148 7.58 4.30 14.17
C GLY A 148 7.47 2.78 14.22
N PHE A 149 6.34 2.22 13.79
CA PHE A 149 6.14 0.77 13.69
C PHE A 149 5.78 0.39 12.26
N LEU A 150 6.29 -0.75 11.82
CA LEU A 150 5.83 -1.44 10.62
C LEU A 150 4.87 -2.57 11.00
N TYR A 151 4.04 -3.03 10.07
CA TYR A 151 3.15 -4.17 10.33
C TYR A 151 3.92 -5.44 10.76
N VAL A 152 5.14 -5.62 10.24
CA VAL A 152 6.01 -6.75 10.62
C VAL A 152 6.42 -6.75 12.09
N ASP A 153 6.40 -5.58 12.75
CA ASP A 153 6.67 -5.45 14.19
C ASP A 153 5.48 -5.87 15.05
N ARG A 154 4.27 -5.90 14.47
CA ARG A 154 3.04 -6.38 15.11
C ARG A 154 2.85 -7.89 15.01
N LEU A 155 3.60 -8.56 14.12
CA LEU A 155 3.48 -10.00 13.90
C LEU A 155 3.91 -10.81 15.12
N GLN A 156 3.32 -12.00 15.27
CA GLN A 156 3.63 -12.93 16.36
C GLN A 156 3.98 -14.33 15.85
N GLY A 157 4.57 -15.14 16.72
CA GLY A 157 4.76 -16.57 16.50
C GLY A 157 5.51 -16.93 15.21
N LYS A 158 4.87 -17.73 14.34
CA LYS A 158 5.47 -18.18 13.08
C LYS A 158 5.61 -17.06 12.04
N TRP A 159 4.71 -16.08 12.05
CA TRP A 159 4.71 -14.99 11.06
C TRP A 159 5.84 -14.00 11.32
N ALA A 160 6.09 -13.64 12.58
CA ALA A 160 7.25 -12.82 12.96
C ALA A 160 8.58 -13.48 12.55
N ARG A 161 8.69 -14.81 12.70
CA ARG A 161 9.88 -15.55 12.26
C ARG A 161 10.06 -15.55 10.75
N LYS A 162 8.97 -15.66 9.98
CA LYS A 162 9.00 -15.56 8.52
C LYS A 162 9.40 -14.16 8.06
N ALA A 163 8.80 -13.11 8.62
CA ALA A 163 9.17 -11.73 8.31
C ALA A 163 10.66 -11.45 8.60
N LYS A 164 11.18 -11.88 9.76
CA LYS A 164 12.63 -11.76 10.07
C LYS A 164 13.53 -12.51 9.08
N LYS A 165 13.06 -13.65 8.56
CA LYS A 165 13.80 -14.42 7.55
C LYS A 165 13.79 -13.68 6.20
N ALA A 166 12.66 -13.11 5.80
CA ALA A 166 12.51 -12.31 4.59
C ALA A 166 13.42 -11.07 4.63
N VAL A 167 13.38 -10.29 5.73
CA VAL A 167 14.25 -9.13 5.94
C VAL A 167 15.73 -9.51 5.77
N ARG A 168 16.17 -10.63 6.37
CA ARG A 168 17.56 -11.10 6.21
C ARG A 168 17.89 -11.59 4.81
N ALA A 169 16.94 -12.26 4.14
CA ALA A 169 17.17 -12.82 2.80
C ALA A 169 17.31 -11.72 1.74
N ASN A 170 16.62 -10.59 1.93
CA ASN A 170 16.68 -9.44 1.04
C ASN A 170 17.72 -8.38 1.45
N ASP A 171 18.57 -8.68 2.45
CA ASP A 171 19.56 -7.75 3.01
C ASP A 171 18.94 -6.39 3.45
N TRP A 172 17.75 -6.45 4.05
CA TRP A 172 17.10 -5.30 4.66
C TRP A 172 17.44 -5.17 6.14
N GLY A 173 16.94 -4.11 6.79
CA GLY A 173 17.14 -3.85 8.21
C GLY A 173 18.32 -2.93 8.52
N HIS A 174 18.88 -2.28 7.50
CA HIS A 174 19.84 -1.19 7.64
C HIS A 174 19.43 0.05 6.83
N PRO A 175 19.99 1.24 7.12
CA PRO A 175 19.62 2.47 6.43
C PRO A 175 20.03 2.50 4.95
N GLY A 176 19.46 3.45 4.21
CA GLY A 176 19.86 3.77 2.83
C GLY A 176 19.21 2.91 1.75
N LEU A 177 18.21 2.10 2.09
CA LEU A 177 17.48 1.26 1.16
C LEU A 177 16.17 1.92 0.75
N THR A 178 15.98 2.07 -0.56
CA THR A 178 14.77 2.63 -1.17
C THR A 178 14.46 1.92 -2.46
N TRP A 179 13.22 2.01 -2.93
CA TRP A 179 12.84 1.72 -4.31
C TRP A 179 12.04 2.89 -4.89
N MET A 180 12.05 3.04 -6.20
CA MET A 180 11.41 4.14 -6.93
C MET A 180 10.19 3.65 -7.71
N PRO A 181 8.96 3.98 -7.27
CA PRO A 181 7.74 3.65 -8.00
C PRO A 181 7.75 4.19 -9.44
N GLY A 182 7.23 3.41 -10.38
CA GLY A 182 7.21 3.75 -11.81
C GLY A 182 8.58 3.69 -12.51
N LYS A 183 9.67 3.32 -11.81
CA LYS A 183 11.00 3.15 -12.39
C LYS A 183 11.62 1.79 -12.07
N ASP A 184 11.61 1.40 -10.80
CA ASP A 184 11.99 0.05 -10.40
C ASP A 184 10.80 -0.89 -10.63
N ARG A 185 11.08 -2.19 -10.86
CA ARG A 185 10.03 -3.20 -11.04
C ARG A 185 9.09 -3.19 -9.83
N ASP A 186 7.78 -3.21 -10.06
CA ASP A 186 6.80 -3.32 -8.99
C ASP A 186 7.06 -4.60 -8.16
N PRO A 187 7.40 -4.46 -6.86
CA PRO A 187 7.79 -5.59 -6.03
C PRO A 187 6.62 -6.50 -5.63
N PHE A 188 5.38 -6.09 -5.92
CA PHE A 188 4.15 -6.85 -5.68
C PHE A 188 3.64 -7.54 -6.96
N GLY A 189 4.37 -7.41 -8.07
CA GLY A 189 4.06 -8.13 -9.32
C GLY A 189 2.82 -7.60 -10.03
N HIS A 190 2.37 -6.38 -9.74
CA HIS A 190 1.22 -5.81 -10.42
C HIS A 190 1.47 -5.60 -11.93
N ASP A 191 2.72 -5.32 -12.31
CA ASP A 191 3.15 -5.12 -13.70
C ASP A 191 3.13 -6.42 -14.52
N ASP A 192 3.16 -7.59 -13.85
CA ASP A 192 3.24 -8.89 -14.52
C ASP A 192 1.94 -9.21 -15.32
N ASN A 193 0.82 -8.50 -15.09
CA ASN A 193 -0.42 -8.66 -15.87
C ASN A 193 -0.51 -7.77 -17.12
N ASP A 194 0.36 -6.76 -17.24
CA ASP A 194 0.34 -5.80 -18.34
C ASP A 194 1.18 -6.31 -19.54
N GLU A 195 2.01 -7.35 -19.35
CA GLU A 195 2.84 -7.95 -20.41
C GLU A 195 2.14 -9.05 -21.22
N ASP A 196 1.05 -9.65 -20.71
CA ASP A 196 0.36 -10.77 -21.38
C ASP A 196 -0.64 -10.35 -22.49
N GLU A 197 -0.90 -9.05 -22.67
CA GLU A 197 -1.92 -8.56 -23.62
C GLU A 197 -1.37 -8.14 -25.00
N PHE A 198 -0.04 -8.20 -25.23
CA PHE A 198 0.59 -7.69 -26.47
C PHE A 198 0.96 -8.72 -27.55
N ASP A 199 0.72 -10.03 -27.32
CA ASP A 199 1.11 -11.10 -28.26
C ASP A 199 -0.07 -11.79 -28.98
N ALA A 200 -1.21 -11.09 -29.13
CA ALA A 200 -2.39 -11.63 -29.81
C ALA A 200 -2.77 -10.94 -31.12
N GLU A 201 -1.88 -10.25 -31.84
CA GLU A 201 -2.12 -9.88 -33.25
C GLU A 201 -0.88 -10.07 -34.12
N GLY A 202 -0.75 -11.27 -34.70
CA GLY A 202 0.40 -11.58 -35.56
C GLY A 202 0.31 -12.87 -36.36
N GLY A 203 -0.63 -12.95 -37.31
CA GLY A 203 -0.42 -13.70 -38.57
C GLY A 203 -1.29 -14.93 -38.80
N HIS A 204 -2.21 -14.87 -39.78
CA HIS A 204 -1.97 -15.22 -41.19
C HIS A 204 -3.30 -15.27 -41.95
N PHE A 205 -3.46 -14.37 -42.91
CA PHE A 205 -4.40 -14.52 -44.00
C PHE A 205 -3.85 -15.54 -45.01
N ALA A 206 -4.67 -16.52 -45.39
CA ALA A 206 -4.56 -17.18 -46.69
C ALA A 206 -5.99 -17.54 -47.18
N GLU A 207 -6.46 -16.78 -48.17
CA GLU A 207 -7.63 -17.09 -48.99
C GLU A 207 -7.36 -18.26 -49.95
N GLY A 208 -8.40 -19.02 -50.32
CA GLY A 208 -8.34 -19.95 -51.45
C GLY A 208 -9.61 -20.78 -51.66
N GLN A 209 -10.32 -20.50 -52.74
CA GLN A 209 -11.68 -20.91 -53.08
C GLN A 209 -11.88 -22.33 -53.65
N SER A 210 -13.10 -22.85 -53.39
CA SER A 210 -14.04 -23.54 -54.30
C SER A 210 -13.91 -25.01 -54.71
N ALA A 211 -15.12 -25.57 -54.87
CA ALA A 211 -15.59 -26.62 -55.80
C ALA A 211 -15.60 -28.09 -55.32
N ASP A 212 -16.76 -28.47 -54.77
CA ASP A 212 -17.69 -29.51 -55.24
C ASP A 212 -17.12 -30.71 -56.04
N LYS A 213 -17.39 -31.92 -55.54
CA LYS A 213 -17.70 -33.12 -56.34
C LYS A 213 -18.17 -34.30 -55.47
N ASP A 214 -19.40 -34.68 -55.75
CA ASP A 214 -20.07 -35.98 -55.68
C ASP A 214 -19.32 -37.27 -55.31
N GLU A 215 -20.14 -38.16 -54.75
CA GLU A 215 -20.25 -39.61 -55.00
C GLU A 215 -19.69 -40.65 -54.00
N LEU A 216 -20.66 -41.31 -53.34
CA LEU A 216 -20.86 -42.77 -53.26
C LEU A 216 -19.80 -43.65 -52.58
N ALA A 217 -20.18 -44.23 -51.43
CA ALA A 217 -20.64 -45.64 -51.32
C ALA A 217 -20.22 -46.33 -49.99
N ARG A 218 -21.25 -46.91 -49.35
CA ARG A 218 -21.27 -48.00 -48.34
C ARG A 218 -21.08 -47.63 -46.88
#